data_AF-A0A328KYW0-F1
#
_entry.id   AF-A0A328KYW0-F1
#
_cell.length_a   1.000
_cell.length_b   1.000
_cell.length_c   1.000
_cell.angle_alpha   90.00
_cell.angle_beta   90.00
_cell.angle_gamma   90.00
#
_symmetry.space_group_name_H-M   'P 1'
#
loop_
_entity.id
_entity.type
_entity.pdbx_description
1 polymer ?
#
loop_
_entity_poly.entity_id
_entity_poly.type
_entity_poly.pdbx_seq_one_letter_code
_entity_poly.pdbx_strand_id
1 'polypeptide(L)'
;MKGERITLTPTVEEYKRLGIETDSFHPTKLIRFLTSKYKEKFWVNPSDILDETNAEFKPNLFYQTEEWEHPDISDDQKPSESIFFQSLAKAIELNNVNLITVGKVNNDWTKWTWSDFEKQEEDDI
;
A
#
# COMPACT_ATOMS: atom_id res chain seq x y z
N MET A 1 -2.11 4.42 -27.96
CA MET A 1 -1.75 3.93 -26.61
C MET A 1 -0.48 4.63 -26.16
N LYS A 2 -0.53 5.45 -25.11
CA LYS A 2 0.66 6.02 -24.46
C LYS A 2 1.13 5.05 -23.38
N GLY A 3 1.74 3.93 -23.79
CA GLY A 3 2.35 2.97 -22.87
C GLY A 3 3.87 2.96 -23.06
N GLU A 4 4.60 2.80 -21.98
CA GLU A 4 6.05 2.55 -22.03
C GLU A 4 6.30 1.05 -22.16
N ARG A 5 7.14 0.65 -23.11
CA ARG A 5 7.53 -0.75 -23.25
C ARG A 5 8.70 -1.05 -22.30
N ILE A 6 8.44 -1.88 -21.31
CA ILE A 6 9.45 -2.37 -20.37
C ILE A 6 9.76 -3.83 -20.71
N THR A 7 11.05 -4.19 -20.76
CA THR A 7 11.49 -5.57 -20.92
C THR A 7 11.98 -6.08 -19.58
N LEU A 8 11.47 -7.22 -19.14
CA LEU A 8 11.78 -7.81 -17.84
C LEU A 8 12.20 -9.26 -18.01
N THR A 9 13.20 -9.66 -17.25
CA THR A 9 13.65 -11.04 -17.12
C THR A 9 13.77 -11.39 -15.64
N PRO A 10 12.63 -11.42 -14.90
CA PRO A 10 12.64 -11.68 -13.48
C PRO A 10 13.11 -13.10 -13.19
N THR A 11 13.93 -13.25 -12.16
CA THR A 11 14.46 -14.55 -11.71
C THR A 11 13.61 -15.13 -10.58
N VAL A 12 13.61 -16.45 -10.42
CA VAL A 12 12.93 -17.12 -9.29
C VAL A 12 13.44 -16.60 -7.95
N GLU A 13 14.74 -16.32 -7.86
CA GLU A 13 15.39 -15.78 -6.67
C GLU A 13 14.91 -14.36 -6.35
N GLU A 14 14.58 -13.55 -7.35
CA GLU A 14 13.99 -12.22 -7.12
C GLU A 14 12.60 -12.32 -6.52
N TYR A 15 11.74 -13.20 -7.04
CA TYR A 15 10.42 -13.44 -6.46
C TYR A 15 10.53 -13.94 -5.01
N LYS A 16 11.39 -14.92 -4.75
CA LYS A 16 11.61 -15.46 -3.40
C LYS A 16 12.10 -14.40 -2.41
N ARG A 17 12.99 -13.48 -2.81
CA ARG A 17 13.43 -12.36 -1.95
C ARG A 17 12.30 -11.41 -1.58
N LEU A 18 11.27 -11.30 -2.42
CA LEU A 18 10.08 -10.49 -2.17
C LEU A 18 8.99 -11.26 -1.41
N GLY A 19 9.25 -12.51 -1.01
CA GLY A 19 8.26 -13.38 -0.38
C GLY A 19 7.15 -13.81 -1.34
N ILE A 20 7.38 -13.73 -2.66
CA ILE A 20 6.42 -14.14 -3.68
C ILE A 20 6.71 -15.59 -4.06
N GLU A 21 5.73 -16.46 -3.84
CA GLU A 21 5.79 -17.86 -4.27
C GLU A 21 5.72 -17.94 -5.80
N THR A 22 6.55 -18.81 -6.39
CA THR A 22 6.65 -18.95 -7.85
C THR A 22 5.86 -20.13 -8.40
N ASP A 23 5.39 -21.02 -7.54
CA ASP A 23 4.58 -22.17 -7.91
C ASP A 23 3.15 -21.66 -8.15
N SER A 24 2.55 -22.03 -9.30
CA SER A 24 1.30 -21.45 -9.85
C SER A 24 1.39 -19.93 -10.11
N PHE A 25 1.71 -19.51 -11.34
CA PHE A 25 1.90 -18.08 -11.64
C PHE A 25 0.57 -17.36 -11.94
N HIS A 26 0.14 -16.46 -11.03
CA HIS A 26 -1.02 -15.60 -11.21
C HIS A 26 -0.65 -14.13 -11.51
N PRO A 27 -1.54 -13.36 -12.18
CA PRO A 27 -1.31 -11.94 -12.44
C PRO A 27 -1.01 -11.10 -11.19
N THR A 28 -1.51 -11.49 -10.01
CA THR A 28 -1.21 -10.81 -8.73
C THR A 28 0.27 -10.88 -8.38
N LYS A 29 0.93 -12.03 -8.61
CA LYS A 29 2.38 -12.24 -8.42
C LYS A 29 3.19 -11.34 -9.36
N LEU A 30 2.74 -11.18 -10.61
CA LEU A 30 3.35 -10.24 -11.56
C LEU A 30 3.22 -8.79 -11.07
N ILE A 31 2.03 -8.36 -10.65
CA ILE A 31 1.80 -7.00 -10.15
C ILE A 31 2.64 -6.72 -8.90
N ARG A 32 2.73 -7.65 -7.93
CA ARG A 32 3.59 -7.49 -6.75
C ARG A 32 5.06 -7.29 -7.13
N PHE A 33 5.57 -8.09 -8.06
CA PHE A 33 6.93 -7.91 -8.58
C PHE A 33 7.09 -6.55 -9.27
N LEU A 34 6.17 -6.18 -10.15
CA LEU A 34 6.22 -4.91 -10.87
C LEU A 34 6.18 -3.71 -9.91
N THR A 35 5.32 -3.74 -8.89
CA THR A 35 5.28 -2.71 -7.86
C THR A 35 6.59 -2.62 -7.08
N SER A 36 7.28 -3.75 -6.82
CA SER A 36 8.59 -3.71 -6.14
C SER A 36 9.68 -3.00 -6.95
N LYS A 37 9.51 -2.87 -8.28
CA LYS A 37 10.50 -2.30 -9.20
C LYS A 37 10.12 -0.93 -9.76
N TYR A 38 8.82 -0.68 -9.94
CA TYR A 38 8.27 0.46 -10.67
C TYR A 38 7.10 1.10 -9.93
N LYS A 39 7.16 1.14 -8.60
CA LYS A 39 6.09 1.66 -7.74
C LYS A 39 5.59 3.03 -8.20
N GLU A 40 6.51 3.92 -8.54
CA GLU A 40 6.22 5.27 -9.04
C GLU A 40 5.37 5.31 -10.32
N LYS A 41 5.29 4.21 -11.08
CA LYS A 41 4.49 4.13 -12.31
C LYS A 41 3.05 3.68 -12.08
N PHE A 42 2.77 3.13 -10.91
CA PHE A 42 1.45 2.61 -10.55
C PHE A 42 0.72 3.54 -9.56
N TRP A 43 1.43 4.44 -8.89
CA TRP A 43 0.87 5.39 -7.92
C TRP A 43 0.81 6.78 -8.55
N VAL A 44 -0.31 7.46 -8.37
CA VAL A 44 -0.48 8.85 -8.82
C VAL A 44 0.26 9.77 -7.85
N ASN A 45 0.97 10.80 -8.35
CA ASN A 45 1.59 11.76 -7.45
C ASN A 45 0.51 12.56 -6.71
N PRO A 46 0.69 12.89 -5.42
CA PRO A 46 -0.29 13.68 -4.67
C PRO A 46 -0.66 15.01 -5.34
N SER A 47 0.29 15.66 -6.03
CA SER A 47 0.03 16.88 -6.81
C SER A 47 -0.97 16.64 -7.93
N ASP A 48 -0.82 15.53 -8.64
CA ASP A 48 -1.64 15.19 -9.80
C ASP A 48 -3.08 14.88 -9.34
N ILE A 49 -3.24 14.27 -8.16
CA ILE A 49 -4.57 14.05 -7.54
C ILE A 49 -5.28 15.38 -7.29
N LEU A 50 -4.58 16.38 -6.76
CA LEU A 50 -5.16 17.70 -6.50
C LEU A 50 -5.49 18.44 -7.81
N ASP A 51 -4.69 18.26 -8.86
CA ASP A 51 -4.92 18.87 -10.17
C ASP A 51 -6.15 18.29 -10.89
N GLU A 52 -6.48 17.00 -10.65
CA GLU A 52 -7.71 16.39 -11.14
C GLU A 52 -8.97 16.93 -10.44
N THR A 53 -8.81 17.46 -9.23
CA THR A 53 -9.91 18.16 -8.56
C THR A 53 -10.01 19.58 -9.11
N ASN A 54 -11.18 19.98 -9.61
CA ASN A 54 -11.44 21.37 -10.01
C ASN A 54 -11.64 22.30 -8.79
N ALA A 55 -10.90 22.04 -7.71
CA ALA A 55 -10.97 22.77 -6.46
C ALA A 55 -10.13 24.05 -6.53
N GLU A 56 -10.69 25.16 -6.09
CA GLU A 56 -9.96 26.44 -6.01
C GLU A 56 -8.87 26.41 -4.94
N PHE A 57 -9.06 25.61 -3.88
CA PHE A 57 -8.11 25.45 -2.80
C PHE A 57 -7.23 24.20 -3.03
N LYS A 58 -5.93 24.41 -3.17
CA LYS A 58 -4.92 23.35 -3.24
C LYS A 58 -4.14 23.31 -1.93
N PRO A 59 -4.50 22.43 -0.97
CA PRO A 59 -3.77 22.32 0.28
C PRO A 59 -2.34 21.82 0.03
N ASN A 60 -1.40 22.29 0.85
CA ASN A 60 -0.08 21.67 0.91
C ASN A 60 -0.18 20.29 1.54
N LEU A 61 0.62 19.34 1.05
CA LEU A 61 0.72 18.01 1.64
C LEU A 61 1.21 18.13 3.09
N PHE A 62 0.39 17.72 4.04
CA PHE A 62 0.75 17.71 5.46
C PHE A 62 1.61 16.50 5.82
N TYR A 63 1.16 15.30 5.44
CA TYR A 63 1.84 14.05 5.74
C TYR A 63 1.42 12.97 4.74
N GLN A 64 2.35 12.09 4.37
CA GLN A 64 2.10 10.92 3.54
C GLN A 64 2.93 9.75 4.08
N THR A 65 2.31 8.58 4.17
CA THR A 65 2.99 7.34 4.54
C THR A 65 2.36 6.17 3.79
N GLU A 66 3.15 5.13 3.61
CA GLU A 66 2.72 3.82 3.14
C GLU A 66 2.79 2.78 4.26
N GLU A 67 3.28 3.18 5.42
CA GLU A 67 3.53 2.34 6.59
C GLU A 67 2.80 2.94 7.79
N TRP A 68 1.82 2.20 8.30
CA TRP A 68 1.05 2.61 9.47
C TRP A 68 0.43 1.39 10.15
N GLU A 69 0.13 1.54 11.44
CA GLU A 69 -0.64 0.58 12.22
C GLU A 69 -2.12 0.69 11.90
N HIS A 70 -2.56 -0.14 10.95
CA HIS A 70 -3.96 -0.35 10.63
C HIS A 70 -4.68 -1.01 11.81
N PRO A 71 -5.80 -0.43 12.29
CA PRO A 71 -6.57 -1.03 13.36
C PRO A 71 -7.09 -2.40 12.93
N ASP A 72 -6.95 -3.40 13.77
CA ASP A 72 -7.50 -4.73 13.51
C ASP A 72 -9.02 -4.73 13.73
N ILE A 73 -9.75 -4.55 12.63
CA ILE A 73 -11.22 -4.51 12.65
C ILE A 73 -11.79 -5.87 13.06
N SER A 74 -11.06 -6.98 12.82
CA SER A 74 -11.52 -8.32 13.20
C SER A 74 -11.48 -8.56 14.72
N ASP A 75 -10.62 -7.82 15.43
CA ASP A 75 -10.53 -7.77 16.89
C ASP A 75 -11.29 -6.56 17.50
N ASP A 76 -12.25 -5.97 16.77
CA ASP A 76 -13.03 -4.80 17.17
C ASP A 76 -12.20 -3.53 17.49
N GLN A 77 -10.92 -3.48 17.08
CA GLN A 77 -10.06 -2.33 17.33
C GLN A 77 -10.56 -1.12 16.53
N LYS A 78 -10.78 -0.01 17.21
CA LYS A 78 -11.23 1.23 16.57
C LYS A 78 -10.03 2.07 16.13
N PRO A 79 -10.18 2.89 15.07
CA PRO A 79 -9.17 3.88 14.71
C PRO A 79 -8.73 4.76 15.89
N SER A 80 -9.66 5.14 16.78
CA SER A 80 -9.37 5.93 17.97
C SER A 80 -8.45 5.24 19.00
N GLU A 81 -8.27 3.92 18.89
CA GLU A 81 -7.41 3.12 19.78
C GLU A 81 -6.05 2.84 19.15
N SER A 82 -5.90 3.04 17.83
CA SER A 82 -4.60 2.92 17.15
C SER A 82 -3.69 4.09 17.51
N ILE A 83 -2.46 3.77 17.89
CA ILE A 83 -1.42 4.77 18.21
C ILE A 83 -1.14 5.69 17.01
N PHE A 84 -1.27 5.15 15.79
CA PHE A 84 -1.08 5.92 14.57
C PHE A 84 -2.11 7.04 14.46
N PHE A 85 -3.39 6.72 14.54
CA PHE A 85 -4.45 7.74 14.40
C PHE A 85 -4.49 8.71 15.57
N GLN A 86 -4.20 8.26 16.81
CA GLN A 86 -4.09 9.16 17.96
C GLN A 86 -2.96 10.17 17.78
N SER A 87 -1.78 9.70 17.34
CA SER A 87 -0.63 10.57 17.12
C SER A 87 -0.81 11.49 15.91
N LEU A 88 -1.46 11.02 14.83
CA LEU A 88 -1.83 11.81 13.67
C LEU A 88 -2.80 12.94 14.04
N ALA A 89 -3.83 12.65 14.84
CA ALA A 89 -4.77 13.67 15.30
C ALA A 89 -4.05 14.79 16.09
N LYS A 90 -3.13 14.39 16.99
CA LYS A 90 -2.30 15.33 17.74
C LYS A 90 -1.34 16.13 16.84
N ALA A 91 -0.78 15.49 15.82
CA ALA A 91 0.08 16.15 14.84
C ALA A 91 -0.69 17.22 14.04
N ILE A 92 -1.94 16.93 13.66
CA ILE A 92 -2.82 17.89 12.97
C ILE A 92 -3.15 19.06 13.88
N GLU A 93 -3.57 18.80 15.13
CA GLU A 93 -3.92 19.85 16.11
C GLU A 93 -2.75 20.82 16.36
N LEU A 94 -1.52 20.28 16.48
CA LEU A 94 -0.32 21.05 16.77
C LEU A 94 0.47 21.47 15.52
N ASN A 95 -0.04 21.15 14.33
CA ASN A 95 0.62 21.34 13.03
C ASN A 95 2.09 20.87 13.04
N ASN A 96 2.35 19.67 13.57
CA ASN A 96 3.70 19.13 13.77
C ASN A 96 3.77 17.63 13.45
N VAL A 97 4.29 17.31 12.25
CA VAL A 97 4.43 15.95 11.74
C VAL A 97 5.37 15.06 12.56
N ASN A 98 6.30 15.64 13.33
CA ASN A 98 7.25 14.88 14.15
C ASN A 98 6.57 14.18 15.33
N LEU A 99 5.30 14.47 15.59
CA LEU A 99 4.51 13.82 16.62
C LEU A 99 3.91 12.49 16.15
N ILE A 100 3.91 12.22 14.83
CA ILE A 100 3.31 11.03 14.26
C ILE A 100 4.14 9.79 14.61
N THR A 101 3.47 8.78 15.15
CA THR A 101 4.04 7.49 15.50
C THR A 101 3.41 6.43 14.61
N VAL A 102 4.21 5.75 13.78
CA VAL A 102 3.70 4.74 12.82
C VAL A 102 3.10 3.50 13.50
N GLY A 103 3.57 3.18 14.72
CA GLY A 103 3.14 1.98 15.44
C GLY A 103 3.69 0.69 14.84
N LYS A 104 2.99 -0.43 15.05
CA LYS A 104 3.28 -1.72 14.42
C LYS A 104 2.71 -1.77 13.01
N VAL A 105 3.55 -1.54 12.02
CA VAL A 105 3.19 -1.58 10.59
C VAL A 105 2.61 -2.95 10.22
N ASN A 106 1.36 -2.97 9.77
CA ASN A 106 0.61 -4.18 9.40
C ASN A 106 -0.23 -4.01 8.13
N ASN A 107 -0.06 -2.89 7.42
CA ASN A 107 -0.85 -2.50 6.25
C ASN A 107 -0.19 -2.82 4.90
N ASP A 108 0.83 -3.68 4.90
CA ASP A 108 1.56 -4.09 3.70
C ASP A 108 0.72 -5.06 2.86
N TRP A 109 -0.05 -4.51 1.92
CA TRP A 109 -0.93 -5.27 1.03
C TRP A 109 -0.18 -6.29 0.17
N THR A 110 1.13 -6.13 -0.07
CA THR A 110 1.90 -7.08 -0.87
C THR A 110 2.03 -8.44 -0.18
N LYS A 111 1.83 -8.48 1.15
CA LYS A 111 1.83 -9.69 1.98
C LYS A 111 0.43 -10.29 2.17
N TRP A 112 -0.62 -9.61 1.70
CA TRP A 112 -2.00 -10.11 1.83
C TRP A 112 -2.28 -11.12 0.71
N THR A 113 -1.86 -12.37 0.94
CA THR A 113 -1.97 -13.48 -0.01
C THR A 113 -3.28 -14.26 0.09
N TRP A 114 -4.20 -13.84 0.96
CA TRP A 114 -5.52 -14.47 1.09
C TRP A 114 -6.43 -14.18 -0.12
N SER A 115 -6.24 -13.02 -0.78
CA SER A 115 -6.92 -12.66 -2.03
C SER A 115 -6.20 -13.15 -3.29
N ASP A 116 -5.12 -13.93 -3.14
CA ASP A 116 -4.55 -14.62 -4.29
C ASP A 116 -5.58 -15.66 -4.74
N PHE A 117 -6.04 -15.52 -5.99
CA PHE A 117 -7.08 -16.35 -6.60
C PHE A 117 -6.77 -17.87 -6.57
N GLU A 118 -5.55 -18.25 -6.19
CA GLU A 118 -5.13 -19.63 -5.89
C GLU A 118 -5.84 -20.24 -4.67
N LYS A 119 -6.26 -19.43 -3.70
CA LYS A 119 -6.92 -19.89 -2.46
C LYS A 119 -8.45 -19.94 -2.53
N GLN A 120 -9.03 -19.50 -3.65
CA GLN A 120 -10.49 -19.46 -3.82
C GLN A 120 -11.07 -20.78 -4.36
N GLU A 121 -10.24 -21.70 -4.86
CA GLU A 121 -10.71 -23.01 -5.36
C GLU A 121 -10.84 -24.07 -4.26
N GLU A 122 -10.38 -23.82 -3.02
CA GLU A 122 -10.46 -24.78 -1.91
C GLU A 122 -11.76 -24.66 -1.07
N ASP A 123 -12.51 -23.55 -1.17
CA ASP A 123 -13.70 -23.31 -0.35
C ASP A 123 -15.03 -23.76 -1.01
N ASP A 124 -14.98 -24.40 -2.18
CA ASP A 124 -16.14 -24.82 -2.98
C ASP A 124 -16.44 -26.36 -2.94
N ILE A 125 -15.99 -27.10 -1.90
CA ILE A 125 -16.32 -28.54 -1.71
C ILE A 125 -16.99 -28.83 -0.37
#